data_AF-A0A965HM31-F1
#
_entry.id   AF-A0A965HM31-F1
#
_cell.length_a   1.000
_cell.length_b   1.000
_cell.length_c   1.000
_cell.angle_alpha   90.00
_cell.angle_beta   90.00
_cell.angle_gamma   90.00
#
_symmetry.space_group_name_H-M   'P 1'
#
loop_
_entity.id
_entity.type
_entity.pdbx_description
1 polymer ?
#
loop_
_entity_poly.entity_id
_entity_poly.type
_entity_poly.pdbx_seq_one_letter_code
_entity_poly.pdbx_strand_id
1 'polypeptide(L)'
;MALEKIRNWIINKLNPAQSSIAYEEGTHISTTQKISYQQAFRELDSVRRSVTMLVDACSSLDYDIKDKVTDGIVNGIRQKTLNTLLNYRPNPYQSIQEFRQAIFLDFVLEGDAFIYWDGTFMYHLPAQNVQIITDTIF
;
A
#
# COMPACT_ATOMS: atom_id res chain seq x y z
N MET A 1 62.73 -12.51 -21.54
CA MET A 1 62.34 -11.29 -20.78
C MET A 1 61.01 -10.68 -21.26
N ALA A 2 60.78 -10.45 -22.56
CA ALA A 2 59.50 -9.93 -23.07
C ALA A 2 58.34 -10.95 -22.97
N LEU A 3 58.62 -12.24 -23.22
CA LEU A 3 57.63 -13.31 -23.16
C LEU A 3 57.03 -13.51 -21.76
N GLU A 4 57.85 -13.38 -20.72
CA GLU A 4 57.39 -13.46 -19.32
C GLU A 4 56.53 -12.26 -18.92
N LYS A 5 56.83 -11.06 -19.44
CA LYS A 5 56.00 -9.87 -19.20
C LYS A 5 54.61 -10.02 -19.84
N ILE A 6 54.54 -10.56 -21.06
CA ILE A 6 53.27 -10.83 -21.73
C ILE A 6 52.48 -11.91 -20.97
N ARG A 7 53.14 -13.00 -20.56
CA ARG A 7 52.52 -14.06 -19.75
C ARG A 7 51.97 -13.51 -18.42
N ASN A 8 52.75 -12.71 -17.69
CA ASN A 8 52.32 -12.11 -16.43
C ASN A 8 51.20 -11.08 -16.63
N TRP A 9 51.22 -10.34 -17.74
CA TRP A 9 50.14 -9.43 -18.10
C TRP A 9 48.85 -10.21 -18.40
N ILE A 10 48.92 -11.31 -19.16
CA ILE A 10 47.79 -12.19 -19.43
C ILE A 10 47.26 -12.80 -18.13
N ILE A 11 48.12 -13.34 -17.25
CA ILE A 11 47.72 -13.93 -15.97
C ILE A 11 47.05 -12.90 -15.06
N ASN A 12 47.64 -11.72 -14.89
CA ASN A 12 47.04 -10.65 -14.08
C ASN A 12 45.72 -10.14 -14.70
N LYS A 13 45.64 -10.08 -16.04
CA LYS A 13 44.43 -9.65 -16.75
C LYS A 13 43.30 -10.68 -16.63
N LEU A 14 43.64 -11.97 -16.66
CA LEU A 14 42.69 -13.10 -16.56
C LEU A 14 42.32 -13.46 -15.12
N ASN A 15 42.81 -12.73 -14.10
CA ASN A 15 42.60 -12.94 -12.66
C ASN A 15 42.28 -14.42 -12.32
N PRO A 16 43.29 -15.27 -12.09
CA PRO A 16 43.09 -16.71 -11.95
C PRO A 16 42.17 -17.09 -10.78
N ALA A 17 41.93 -16.19 -9.83
CA ALA A 17 40.96 -16.39 -8.75
C ALA A 17 39.50 -16.10 -9.15
N GLN A 18 39.23 -15.50 -10.32
CA GLN A 18 37.90 -15.05 -10.72
C GLN A 18 36.89 -16.20 -10.87
N SER A 19 37.32 -17.37 -11.34
CA SER A 19 36.46 -18.55 -11.34
C SER A 19 36.16 -19.02 -9.92
N SER A 20 37.15 -19.06 -9.03
CA SER A 20 36.97 -19.44 -7.62
C SER A 20 36.02 -18.49 -6.90
N ILE A 21 36.15 -17.18 -7.10
CA ILE A 21 35.26 -16.15 -6.54
C ILE A 21 33.83 -16.32 -7.09
N ALA A 22 33.68 -16.58 -8.39
CA ALA A 22 32.38 -16.83 -9.00
C ALA A 22 31.71 -18.10 -8.46
N TYR A 23 32.48 -19.12 -8.07
CA TYR A 23 31.95 -20.32 -7.42
C TYR A 23 31.67 -20.12 -5.91
N GLU A 24 32.41 -19.23 -5.23
CA GLU A 24 32.17 -18.85 -3.83
C GLU A 24 30.86 -18.07 -3.64
N GLU A 25 30.39 -17.33 -4.65
CA GLU A 25 29.09 -16.64 -4.62
C GLU A 25 27.89 -17.61 -4.67
N GLY A 26 28.12 -18.90 -4.88
CA GLY A 26 27.08 -19.95 -4.90
C GLY A 26 26.21 -19.93 -6.16
N THR A 27 25.44 -21.00 -6.39
CA THR A 27 24.54 -21.12 -7.56
C THR A 27 23.26 -20.30 -7.45
N HIS A 28 23.06 -19.61 -6.32
CA HIS A 28 21.87 -18.82 -6.04
C HIS A 28 22.12 -17.34 -6.35
N ILE A 29 22.10 -17.01 -7.63
CA ILE A 29 21.95 -15.62 -8.05
C ILE A 29 20.53 -15.20 -7.66
N SER A 30 20.38 -14.51 -6.54
CA SER A 30 19.09 -13.98 -6.12
C SER A 30 18.67 -12.89 -7.12
N THR A 31 17.44 -12.97 -7.63
CA THR A 31 16.93 -11.99 -8.59
C THR A 31 16.96 -10.59 -7.96
N THR A 32 17.62 -9.62 -8.60
CA THR A 32 17.59 -8.19 -8.19
C THR A 32 16.30 -7.47 -8.62
N GLN A 33 15.23 -8.22 -8.94
CA GLN A 33 13.99 -7.65 -9.44
C GLN A 33 13.32 -6.85 -8.31
N LYS A 34 12.99 -5.60 -8.59
CA LYS A 34 12.22 -4.76 -7.66
C LYS A 34 10.85 -5.39 -7.47
N ILE A 35 10.55 -5.78 -6.23
CA ILE A 35 9.27 -6.35 -5.82
C ILE A 35 8.21 -5.23 -5.89
N SER A 36 7.02 -5.52 -6.43
CA SER A 36 5.90 -4.57 -6.40
C SER A 36 5.38 -4.41 -4.97
N TYR A 37 4.79 -3.27 -4.62
CA TYR A 37 4.26 -3.04 -3.26
C TYR A 37 3.22 -4.09 -2.85
N GLN A 38 2.39 -4.55 -3.78
CA GLN A 38 1.40 -5.62 -3.56
C GLN A 38 2.06 -6.96 -3.23
N GLN A 39 3.14 -7.28 -3.94
CA GLN A 39 3.91 -8.49 -3.69
C GLN A 39 4.67 -8.37 -2.36
N ALA A 40 5.25 -7.22 -2.06
CA ALA A 40 5.90 -6.93 -0.79
C ALA A 40 4.93 -7.08 0.39
N PHE A 41 3.71 -6.54 0.28
CA PHE A 41 2.68 -6.69 1.32
C PHE A 41 2.21 -8.15 1.49
N ARG A 42 2.24 -8.96 0.43
CA ARG A 42 1.81 -10.37 0.49
C ARG A 42 2.91 -11.31 1.00
N GLU A 43 4.15 -11.09 0.58
CA GLU A 43 5.28 -12.01 0.77
C GLU A 43 6.20 -11.61 1.93
N LEU A 44 6.34 -10.31 2.24
CA LEU A 44 7.19 -9.84 3.32
C LEU A 44 6.39 -9.66 4.60
N ASP A 45 6.58 -10.56 5.56
CA ASP A 45 5.87 -10.53 6.85
C ASP A 45 6.14 -9.25 7.64
N SER A 46 7.33 -8.68 7.56
CA SER A 46 7.67 -7.41 8.21
C SER A 46 6.83 -6.25 7.68
N VAL A 47 6.62 -6.19 6.36
CA VAL A 47 5.78 -5.18 5.71
C VAL A 47 4.32 -5.43 6.06
N ARG A 48 3.84 -6.66 5.85
CA ARG A 48 2.47 -7.05 6.13
C ARG A 48 2.06 -6.72 7.56
N ARG A 49 2.87 -7.13 8.54
CA ARG A 49 2.59 -6.91 9.96
C ARG A 49 2.57 -5.43 10.30
N SER A 50 3.53 -4.65 9.79
CA SER A 50 3.61 -3.22 10.06
C SER A 50 2.38 -2.48 9.53
N VAL A 51 1.98 -2.76 8.29
CA VAL A 51 0.79 -2.17 7.67
C VAL A 51 -0.47 -2.59 8.41
N THR A 52 -0.64 -3.89 8.71
CA THR A 52 -1.82 -4.36 9.47
C THR A 52 -1.91 -3.71 10.84
N MET A 53 -0.81 -3.61 11.59
CA MET A 53 -0.82 -2.95 12.91
C MET A 53 -1.21 -1.48 12.83
N LEU A 54 -0.75 -0.76 11.81
CA LEU A 54 -1.11 0.64 11.58
C LEU A 54 -2.60 0.78 11.25
N VAL A 55 -3.09 -0.02 10.30
CA VAL A 55 -4.50 -0.04 9.88
C VAL A 55 -5.43 -0.39 11.04
N ASP A 56 -5.05 -1.36 11.88
CA ASP A 56 -5.80 -1.73 13.09
C ASP A 56 -5.84 -0.58 14.11
N ALA A 57 -4.71 0.09 14.33
CA ALA A 57 -4.65 1.24 15.24
C ALA A 57 -5.56 2.38 14.75
N CYS A 58 -5.48 2.75 13.47
CA CYS A 58 -6.29 3.82 12.90
C CYS A 58 -7.80 3.48 12.88
N SER A 59 -8.15 2.24 12.55
CA SER A 59 -9.56 1.82 12.47
C SER A 59 -10.25 1.74 13.83
N SER A 60 -9.50 1.50 14.91
CA SER A 60 -10.04 1.39 16.28
C SER A 60 -10.50 2.71 16.90
N LEU A 61 -10.21 3.87 16.27
CA LEU A 61 -10.58 5.18 16.80
C LEU A 61 -11.99 5.58 16.38
N ASP A 62 -12.83 5.93 17.36
CA ASP A 62 -14.17 6.46 17.10
C ASP A 62 -14.18 7.95 16.78
N TYR A 63 -15.13 8.34 15.93
CA TYR A 63 -15.31 9.71 15.49
C TYR A 63 -16.21 10.48 16.45
N ASP A 64 -15.71 11.62 16.93
CA ASP A 64 -16.53 12.59 17.67
C ASP A 64 -17.24 13.53 16.69
N ILE A 65 -18.57 13.58 16.75
CA ILE A 65 -19.38 14.39 15.83
C ILE A 65 -19.83 15.66 16.55
N LYS A 66 -19.21 16.76 16.16
CA LYS A 66 -19.49 18.09 16.67
C LYS A 66 -20.68 18.75 15.98
N ASP A 67 -21.04 19.92 16.47
CA ASP A 67 -22.11 20.73 15.91
C ASP A 67 -21.85 21.12 14.46
N LYS A 68 -22.95 21.35 13.74
CA LYS A 68 -22.93 21.75 12.34
C LYS A 68 -22.23 23.10 12.18
N VAL A 69 -21.15 23.12 11.39
CA VAL A 69 -20.36 24.33 11.14
C VAL A 69 -20.97 25.20 10.02
N THR A 70 -21.61 24.60 9.03
CA THR A 70 -22.13 25.31 7.83
C THR A 70 -23.44 24.74 7.32
N ASP A 71 -24.37 25.62 6.95
CA ASP A 71 -25.59 25.24 6.23
C ASP A 71 -25.26 24.92 4.76
N GLY A 72 -25.14 23.62 4.46
CA GLY A 72 -24.94 23.14 3.10
C GLY A 72 -26.15 23.36 2.19
N ILE A 73 -25.91 23.32 0.87
CA ILE A 73 -26.92 23.48 -0.20
C ILE A 73 -27.88 22.28 -0.26
N VAL A 74 -27.46 21.12 0.26
CA VAL A 74 -28.23 19.86 0.25
C VAL A 74 -28.79 19.59 1.63
N ASN A 75 -30.01 19.03 1.70
CA ASN A 75 -30.59 18.55 2.96
C ASN A 75 -29.58 17.68 3.72
N GLY A 76 -29.17 18.16 4.90
CA GLY A 76 -28.17 17.50 5.72
C GLY A 76 -28.68 16.23 6.40
N ILE A 77 -27.75 15.37 6.81
CA ILE A 77 -28.03 14.18 7.62
C ILE A 77 -28.17 14.60 9.09
N ARG A 78 -29.14 14.03 9.80
CA ARG A 78 -29.27 14.25 11.26
C ARG A 78 -28.02 13.74 11.97
N GLN A 79 -27.51 14.49 12.95
CA GLN A 79 -26.28 14.16 13.69
C GLN A 79 -26.31 12.72 14.26
N LYS A 80 -27.46 12.29 14.78
CA LYS A 80 -27.64 10.91 15.29
C LYS A 80 -27.43 9.85 14.20
N THR A 81 -27.95 10.08 13.00
CA THR A 81 -27.77 9.18 11.86
C THR A 81 -26.31 9.16 11.41
N LEU A 82 -25.66 10.33 11.37
CA LEU A 82 -24.23 10.42 11.06
C LEU A 82 -23.38 9.64 12.08
N ASN A 83 -23.73 9.70 13.37
CA ASN A 83 -23.08 8.91 14.42
C ASN A 83 -23.24 7.41 14.19
N THR A 84 -24.44 6.97 13.83
CA THR A 84 -24.66 5.57 13.48
C THR A 84 -23.81 5.13 12.30
N LEU A 85 -23.72 5.95 11.26
CA LEU A 85 -22.97 5.65 10.05
C LEU A 85 -21.44 5.61 10.27
N LEU A 86 -20.91 6.57 11.03
CA LEU A 86 -19.46 6.69 11.25
C LEU A 86 -18.91 5.78 12.35
N ASN A 87 -19.73 5.42 13.36
CA ASN A 87 -19.25 4.71 14.54
C ASN A 87 -19.85 3.32 14.77
N TYR A 88 -20.93 2.95 14.09
CA TYR A 88 -21.62 1.67 14.38
C TYR A 88 -21.79 0.80 13.15
N ARG A 89 -22.57 1.26 12.18
CA ARG A 89 -22.88 0.50 10.95
C ARG A 89 -22.87 1.44 9.75
N PRO A 90 -21.80 1.42 8.94
CA PRO A 90 -21.74 2.21 7.71
C PRO A 90 -22.69 1.67 6.64
N ASN A 91 -22.92 0.34 6.66
CA ASN A 91 -23.91 -0.34 5.83
C ASN A 91 -24.39 -1.64 6.52
N PRO A 92 -25.40 -2.35 5.96
CA PRO A 92 -25.93 -3.57 6.56
C PRO A 92 -24.97 -4.76 6.55
N TYR A 93 -24.03 -4.79 5.62
CA TYR A 93 -23.25 -5.98 5.24
C TYR A 93 -21.90 -6.10 5.94
N GLN A 94 -21.35 -5.00 6.44
CA GLN A 94 -20.04 -4.98 7.10
C GLN A 94 -20.08 -4.22 8.42
N SER A 95 -19.19 -4.59 9.34
CA SER A 95 -18.97 -3.86 10.58
C SER A 95 -18.23 -2.53 10.32
N ILE A 96 -18.31 -1.59 11.27
CA ILE A 96 -17.53 -0.36 11.17
C ILE A 96 -16.02 -0.61 11.15
N GLN A 97 -15.57 -1.64 11.88
CA GLN A 97 -14.16 -2.01 11.96
C GLN A 97 -13.64 -2.48 10.61
N GLU A 98 -14.34 -3.41 9.95
CA GLU A 98 -13.99 -3.89 8.61
C GLU A 98 -14.00 -2.76 7.58
N PHE A 99 -15.00 -1.88 7.65
CA PHE A 99 -15.08 -0.72 6.75
C PHE A 99 -13.90 0.23 6.91
N ARG A 100 -13.56 0.60 8.15
CA ARG A 100 -12.42 1.49 8.42
C ARG A 100 -11.10 0.82 8.06
N GLN A 101 -10.94 -0.47 8.36
CA GLN A 101 -9.75 -1.24 7.97
C GLN A 101 -9.57 -1.23 6.45
N ALA A 102 -10.64 -1.44 5.67
CA ALA A 102 -10.58 -1.39 4.22
C ALA A 102 -10.14 -0.01 3.70
N ILE A 103 -10.74 1.06 4.22
CA ILE A 103 -10.37 2.44 3.85
C ILE A 103 -8.91 2.75 4.16
N PHE A 104 -8.45 2.44 5.37
CA PHE A 104 -7.07 2.73 5.77
C PHE A 104 -6.07 1.84 5.05
N LEU A 105 -6.44 0.60 4.71
CA LEU A 105 -5.59 -0.29 3.92
C LEU A 105 -5.36 0.28 2.52
N ASP A 106 -6.43 0.70 1.84
CA ASP A 106 -6.34 1.32 0.52
C ASP A 106 -5.51 2.62 0.58
N PHE A 107 -5.77 3.47 1.60
CA PHE A 107 -5.00 4.69 1.78
C PHE A 107 -3.49 4.45 2.00
N VAL A 108 -3.12 3.40 2.75
CA VAL A 108 -1.72 3.08 3.04
C VAL A 108 -1.02 2.40 1.87
N LEU A 109 -1.72 1.55 1.11
CA LEU A 109 -1.13 0.79 0.01
C LEU A 109 -1.16 1.53 -1.33
N GLU A 110 -2.28 2.15 -1.69
CA GLU A 110 -2.50 2.83 -2.97
C GLU A 110 -2.26 4.34 -2.89
N GLY A 111 -2.47 4.94 -1.70
CA GLY A 111 -2.31 6.38 -1.47
C GLY A 111 -3.59 7.18 -1.63
N ASP A 112 -4.68 6.51 -2.01
CA ASP A 112 -6.03 7.04 -2.15
C ASP A 112 -7.05 6.07 -1.55
N ALA A 113 -8.27 6.57 -1.29
CA ALA A 113 -9.36 5.76 -0.78
C ALA A 113 -10.69 6.37 -1.24
N PHE A 114 -11.64 5.51 -1.59
CA PHE A 114 -12.92 5.94 -2.15
C PHE A 114 -14.09 5.39 -1.36
N ILE A 115 -15.06 6.27 -1.09
CA ILE A 115 -16.30 5.94 -0.40
C ILE A 115 -17.45 6.36 -1.29
N TYR A 116 -18.31 5.40 -1.63
CA TYR A 116 -19.55 5.63 -2.33
C TYR A 116 -20.70 5.88 -1.35
N TRP A 117 -21.48 6.93 -1.60
CA TRP A 117 -22.66 7.29 -0.84
C TRP A 117 -23.92 7.07 -1.69
N ASP A 118 -24.82 6.19 -1.23
CA ASP A 118 -26.06 5.86 -1.95
C ASP A 118 -27.27 6.72 -1.53
N GLY A 119 -27.08 7.64 -0.57
CA GLY A 119 -28.14 8.44 0.04
C GLY A 119 -28.54 7.99 1.45
N THR A 120 -28.19 6.78 1.87
CA THR A 120 -28.50 6.22 3.20
C THR A 120 -27.27 5.58 3.88
N PHE A 121 -26.44 4.87 3.12
CA PHE A 121 -25.30 4.07 3.57
C PHE A 121 -24.02 4.41 2.80
N MET A 122 -22.89 4.03 3.41
CA MET A 122 -21.55 4.20 2.83
C MET A 122 -20.96 2.84 2.44
N TYR A 123 -20.35 2.79 1.26
CA TYR A 123 -19.66 1.62 0.75
C TYR A 123 -18.23 1.96 0.38
N HIS A 124 -17.31 1.07 0.75
CA HIS A 124 -15.91 1.19 0.37
C HIS A 124 -15.75 0.74 -1.09
N LEU A 125 -15.11 1.55 -1.91
CA LEU A 125 -14.73 1.19 -3.27
C LEU A 125 -13.22 0.92 -3.31
N PRO A 126 -12.79 -0.30 -3.68
CA PRO A 126 -11.36 -0.60 -3.78
C PRO A 126 -10.66 0.35 -4.75
N ALA A 127 -9.64 1.05 -4.27
CA ALA A 127 -8.94 2.08 -5.04
C ALA A 127 -8.34 1.55 -6.35
N GLN A 128 -7.85 0.30 -6.35
CA GLN A 128 -7.33 -0.40 -7.53
C GLN A 128 -8.34 -0.48 -8.69
N ASN A 129 -9.64 -0.40 -8.41
CA ASN A 129 -10.71 -0.51 -9.40
C ASN A 129 -11.37 0.84 -9.73
N VAL A 130 -10.85 1.95 -9.19
CA VAL A 130 -11.39 3.29 -9.42
C VAL A 130 -10.45 4.07 -10.33
N GLN A 131 -11.02 4.78 -11.29
CA GLN A 131 -10.28 5.68 -12.17
C GLN A 131 -10.85 7.09 -12.05
N ILE A 132 -9.98 8.05 -11.79
CA ILE A 132 -10.34 9.47 -11.78
C ILE A 132 -10.26 10.00 -13.22
N ILE A 133 -11.38 10.47 -13.74
CA ILE A 133 -11.44 11.18 -15.02
C ILE A 133 -11.47 12.68 -14.69
N THR A 134 -10.38 13.38 -14.98
CA THR A 134 -10.30 14.83 -14.81
C THR A 134 -11.11 15.52 -15.90
N ASP A 135 -11.68 16.68 -15.58
CA ASP A 135 -12.31 17.52 -16.61
C ASP A 135 -11.26 17.96 -17.64
N THR A 136 -11.68 18.04 -18.90
CA THR A 136 -10.81 18.41 -20.04
C THR A 136 -10.73 19.92 -20.25
N ILE A 137 -11.58 20.69 -19.58
CA ILE A 137 -11.69 22.12 -19.75
C ILE A 137 -10.94 22.81 -18.62
N PHE A 138 -9.77 23.37 -18.96
CA PHE A 138 -9.13 24.46 -18.24
C PHE A 138 -9.50 25.79 -18.90
#